data_AF-A0A7S3P087-F1
#
_entry.id   AF-A0A7S3P087-F1
#
_cell.length_a   1.000
_cell.length_b   1.000
_cell.length_c   1.000
_cell.angle_alpha   90.00
_cell.angle_beta   90.00
_cell.angle_gamma   90.00
#
_symmetry.space_group_name_H-M   'P 1'
#
loop_
_entity.id
_entity.type
_entity.pdbx_description
1 polymer ?
#
loop_
_entity_poly.entity_id
_entity_poly.type
_entity_poly.pdbx_seq_one_letter_code
_entity_poly.pdbx_strand_id
1 'polypeptide(L)'
;ELDKIYKEWNTKLTQHVNNAYENSQNARDKDQLREIQRLIKENDDVARQVNSLLETFDFDIQGMTESLQRLRDEDAEILDNLRRAENAIQSKQHTIRYLDEKVLTLTQQLEALKAESEERKAHIEQLKVQIEAARKEINEAGDDDIGTDELERQLEMKQEEVRSLEEQVRNKEAQYDEWREKVNMKQ
;
A
#
# COMPACT_ATOMS: atom_id res chain seq x y z
N GLU A 1 31.13 -14.51 44.15
CA GLU A 1 31.41 -14.83 45.58
C GLU A 1 31.77 -16.30 45.80
N LEU A 2 31.04 -17.27 45.23
CA LEU A 2 31.32 -18.70 45.39
C LEU A 2 32.72 -19.14 44.91
N ASP A 3 33.20 -18.66 43.76
CA ASP A 3 34.56 -18.95 43.28
C ASP A 3 35.65 -18.49 44.25
N LYS A 4 35.46 -17.33 44.88
CA LYS A 4 36.36 -16.80 45.90
C LYS A 4 36.37 -17.68 47.15
N ILE A 5 35.19 -18.09 47.62
CA ILE A 5 35.04 -19.00 48.76
C ILE A 5 35.71 -20.35 48.46
N TYR A 6 35.50 -20.91 47.27
CA TYR A 6 36.12 -22.15 46.83
C TYR A 6 37.65 -22.06 46.81
N LYS A 7 38.21 -21.01 46.19
CA LYS A 7 39.67 -20.77 46.14
C LYS A 7 40.29 -20.65 47.53
N GLU A 8 39.65 -19.90 48.43
CA GLU A 8 40.11 -19.73 49.81
C GLU A 8 40.06 -21.05 50.60
N TRP A 9 38.96 -21.81 50.47
CA TRP A 9 38.81 -23.10 51.13
C TRP A 9 39.82 -24.11 50.60
N ASN A 10 39.97 -24.22 49.28
CA ASN A 10 40.88 -25.16 48.65
C ASN A 10 42.35 -24.87 48.98
N THR A 11 42.72 -23.59 49.06
CA THR A 11 44.06 -23.16 49.52
C THR A 11 44.32 -23.62 50.95
N LYS A 12 43.37 -23.39 51.87
CA LYS A 12 43.51 -23.81 53.28
C LYS A 12 43.56 -25.33 53.44
N LEU A 13 42.73 -26.05 52.69
CA LEU A 13 42.70 -27.52 52.71
C LEU A 13 44.04 -28.10 52.21
N THR A 14 44.55 -27.58 51.09
CA THR A 14 45.84 -27.99 50.53
C THR A 14 46.97 -27.76 51.53
N GLN A 15 47.02 -26.59 52.17
CA GLN A 15 48.02 -26.30 53.21
C GLN A 15 47.92 -27.26 54.39
N HIS A 16 46.70 -27.53 54.87
CA HIS A 16 46.50 -28.42 56.00
C HIS A 16 46.93 -29.87 55.70
N VAL A 17 46.59 -30.37 54.50
CA VAL A 17 46.96 -31.72 54.05
C VAL A 17 48.48 -31.84 53.85
N ASN A 18 49.13 -30.83 53.28
CA ASN A 18 50.59 -30.81 53.15
C ASN A 18 51.30 -30.83 54.50
N ASN A 19 50.85 -29.99 55.44
CA ASN A 19 51.38 -29.96 56.80
C ASN A 19 51.17 -31.31 57.52
N ALA A 20 50.01 -31.95 57.35
CA ALA A 20 49.74 -33.27 57.92
C ALA A 20 50.64 -34.35 57.30
N TYR A 21 50.92 -34.27 56.00
CA TYR A 21 51.79 -35.22 55.29
C TYR A 21 53.26 -35.12 55.75
N GLU A 22 53.76 -33.90 55.89
CA GLU A 22 55.12 -33.63 56.37
C GLU A 22 55.33 -34.10 57.81
N ASN A 23 54.33 -33.92 58.68
CA ASN A 23 54.39 -34.27 60.09
C ASN A 23 54.06 -35.74 60.40
N SER A 24 53.53 -36.50 59.43
CA SER A 24 53.18 -37.89 59.64
C SER A 24 54.43 -38.79 59.72
N GLN A 25 54.47 -39.68 60.71
CA GLN A 25 55.50 -40.71 60.87
C GLN A 25 55.03 -42.10 60.40
N ASN A 26 53.73 -42.26 60.12
CA ASN A 26 53.12 -43.52 59.75
C ASN A 26 52.98 -43.61 58.21
N ALA A 27 53.54 -44.68 57.62
CA ALA A 27 53.50 -44.90 56.18
C ALA A 27 52.07 -44.97 55.62
N ARG A 28 51.14 -45.59 56.38
CA ARG A 28 49.73 -45.70 55.98
C ARG A 28 49.05 -44.34 55.89
N ASP A 29 49.32 -43.45 56.85
CA ASP A 29 48.75 -42.10 56.87
C ASP A 29 49.34 -41.26 55.74
N LYS A 30 50.62 -41.45 55.40
CA LYS A 30 51.24 -40.80 54.23
C LYS A 30 50.59 -41.23 52.92
N ASP A 31 50.26 -42.51 52.75
CA ASP A 31 49.59 -42.98 51.54
C ASP A 31 48.15 -42.43 51.43
N GLN A 32 47.43 -42.38 52.55
CA GLN A 32 46.10 -41.73 52.60
C GLN A 32 46.18 -40.23 52.29
N LEU A 33 47.19 -39.53 52.81
CA LEU A 33 47.37 -38.10 52.56
C LEU A 33 47.79 -37.81 51.11
N ARG A 34 48.59 -38.67 50.47
CA ARG A 34 48.85 -38.60 49.02
C ARG A 34 47.59 -38.76 48.19
N GLU A 35 46.73 -39.69 48.58
CA GLU A 35 45.45 -39.90 47.91
C GLU A 35 44.54 -38.66 48.06
N ILE A 36 44.51 -38.05 49.25
CA ILE A 36 43.79 -36.78 49.46
C ILE A 36 44.38 -35.66 48.59
N GLN A 37 45.71 -35.54 48.49
CA GLN A 37 46.35 -34.56 47.61
C GLN A 37 45.98 -34.77 46.13
N ARG A 38 45.93 -36.02 45.67
CA ARG A 38 45.49 -36.36 44.31
C ARG A 38 44.04 -35.90 44.07
N LEU A 39 43.14 -36.23 45.00
CA LEU A 39 41.73 -35.87 44.90
C LEU A 39 41.51 -34.36 44.94
N ILE A 40 42.27 -33.61 45.75
CA ILE A 40 42.23 -32.14 45.77
C ILE A 40 42.59 -31.58 44.39
N LYS A 41 43.68 -32.07 43.80
CA LYS A 41 44.12 -31.63 42.46
C LYS A 41 43.09 -31.95 41.38
N GLU A 42 42.51 -33.15 41.41
CA GLU A 42 41.47 -33.54 40.45
C GLU A 42 40.22 -32.66 40.56
N ASN A 43 39.81 -32.33 41.78
CA ASN A 43 38.69 -31.43 42.01
C ASN A 43 39.00 -30.01 41.50
N ASP A 44 40.22 -29.51 41.72
CA ASP A 44 40.67 -28.22 41.18
C ASP A 44 40.64 -28.18 39.65
N ASP A 45 41.09 -29.25 39.00
CA ASP A 45 41.09 -29.35 37.54
C ASP A 45 39.64 -29.37 37.00
N VAL A 46 38.73 -30.09 37.65
CA VAL A 46 37.29 -30.07 37.33
C VAL A 46 36.70 -28.68 37.51
N ALA A 47 37.00 -28.00 38.62
CA ALA A 47 36.49 -26.65 38.88
C ALA A 47 36.94 -25.65 37.81
N ARG A 48 38.20 -25.75 37.33
CA ARG A 48 38.69 -24.94 36.21
C ARG A 48 37.97 -25.25 34.90
N GLN A 49 37.74 -26.53 34.59
CA GLN A 49 36.99 -26.91 33.39
C GLN A 49 35.56 -26.39 33.43
N VAL A 50 34.88 -26.50 34.57
CA VAL A 50 33.52 -25.97 34.76
C VAL A 50 33.50 -24.46 34.58
N ASN A 51 34.43 -23.71 35.18
CA ASN A 51 34.50 -22.27 35.00
C ASN A 51 34.71 -21.87 33.54
N SER A 52 35.59 -22.58 32.81
CA SER A 52 35.81 -22.31 31.38
C SER A 52 34.55 -22.57 30.54
N LEU A 53 33.78 -23.61 30.86
CA LEU A 53 32.50 -23.90 30.19
C LEU A 53 31.47 -22.82 30.51
N LEU A 54 31.41 -22.32 31.76
CA LEU A 54 30.52 -21.25 32.15
C LEU A 54 30.84 -19.93 31.42
N GLU A 55 32.11 -19.60 31.26
CA GLU A 55 32.54 -18.43 30.47
C GLU A 55 32.11 -18.56 28.99
N THR A 56 32.22 -19.76 28.43
CA THR A 56 31.77 -20.03 27.05
C THR A 56 30.25 -19.86 26.93
N PHE A 57 29.49 -20.39 27.88
CA PHE A 57 28.03 -20.22 27.88
C PHE A 57 27.60 -18.77 28.08
N ASP A 58 28.29 -18.00 28.93
CA ASP A 58 27.98 -16.58 29.12
C ASP A 58 28.18 -15.80 27.81
N PHE A 59 29.26 -16.10 27.08
CA PHE A 59 29.51 -15.53 25.76
C PHE A 59 28.41 -15.89 24.75
N ASP A 60 28.01 -17.17 24.68
CA ASP A 60 26.94 -17.62 23.78
C ASP A 60 25.59 -16.97 24.13
N ILE A 61 25.28 -16.84 25.43
CA ILE A 61 24.06 -16.18 25.90
C ILE A 61 24.05 -14.70 25.52
N GLN A 62 25.18 -14.00 25.64
CA GLN A 62 25.31 -12.61 25.19
C GLN A 62 25.06 -12.51 23.68
N GLY A 63 25.69 -13.36 22.87
CA GLY A 63 25.48 -13.38 21.42
C GLY A 63 24.03 -13.69 21.00
N MET A 64 23.37 -14.62 21.70
CA MET A 64 21.95 -14.91 21.49
C MET A 64 21.06 -13.73 21.90
N THR A 65 21.39 -13.05 23.00
CA THR A 65 20.64 -11.88 23.48
C THR A 65 20.70 -10.74 22.47
N GLU A 66 21.88 -10.44 21.93
CA GLU A 66 22.05 -9.44 20.87
C GLU A 66 21.28 -9.81 19.60
N SER A 67 21.32 -11.08 19.20
CA SER A 67 20.62 -11.57 18.02
C SER A 67 19.10 -11.44 18.17
N LEU A 68 18.56 -11.77 19.34
CA LEU A 68 17.14 -11.58 19.65
C LEU A 68 16.73 -10.11 19.67
N GLN A 69 17.60 -9.22 20.14
CA GLN A 69 17.33 -7.78 20.11
C GLN A 69 17.27 -7.25 18.67
N ARG A 70 18.20 -7.67 17.80
CA ARG A 70 18.18 -7.30 16.38
C ARG A 70 16.90 -7.78 15.69
N LEU A 71 16.51 -9.04 15.88
CA LEU A 71 15.27 -9.58 15.31
C LEU A 71 14.04 -8.79 15.78
N ARG A 72 14.01 -8.39 17.05
CA ARG A 72 12.92 -7.56 17.58
C ARG A 72 12.86 -6.18 16.90
N ASP A 73 14.02 -5.56 16.68
CA ASP A 73 14.09 -4.25 16.02
C ASP A 73 13.67 -4.35 14.54
N GLU A 74 14.09 -5.42 13.85
CA GLU A 74 13.66 -5.74 12.47
C GLU A 74 12.13 -5.97 12.39
N ASP A 75 11.57 -6.76 13.30
CA ASP A 75 10.11 -6.98 13.38
C ASP A 75 9.34 -5.67 13.59
N ALA A 76 9.87 -4.76 14.42
CA ALA A 76 9.27 -3.45 14.65
C ALA A 76 9.28 -2.58 13.38
N GLU A 77 10.37 -2.62 12.61
CA GLU A 77 10.47 -1.92 11.32
C GLU A 77 9.49 -2.49 10.28
N ILE A 78 9.39 -3.82 10.20
CA ILE A 78 8.45 -4.50 9.30
C ILE A 78 7.00 -4.10 9.63
N LEU A 79 6.63 -4.07 10.91
CA LEU A 79 5.30 -3.65 11.34
C LEU A 79 4.99 -2.20 10.97
N ASP A 80 5.95 -1.28 11.12
CA ASP A 80 5.75 0.12 10.71
C ASP A 80 5.59 0.26 9.19
N ASN A 81 6.41 -0.45 8.42
CA ASN A 81 6.31 -0.50 6.96
C ASN A 81 4.97 -1.06 6.49
N LEU A 82 4.48 -2.13 7.12
CA LEU A 82 3.17 -2.71 6.83
C LEU A 82 2.05 -1.69 7.07
N ARG A 83 2.08 -1.00 8.22
CA ARG A 83 1.09 0.03 8.56
C ARG A 83 1.09 1.19 7.54
N ARG A 84 2.26 1.63 7.08
CA ARG A 84 2.38 2.65 6.03
C ARG A 84 1.77 2.18 4.71
N ALA A 85 2.03 0.92 4.32
CA ALA A 85 1.47 0.33 3.12
C ALA A 85 -0.06 0.23 3.18
N GLU A 86 -0.62 -0.21 4.32
CA GLU A 86 -2.06 -0.27 4.54
C GLU A 86 -2.73 1.11 4.39
N ASN A 87 -2.17 2.14 5.01
CA ASN A 87 -2.67 3.52 4.88
C ASN A 87 -2.63 4.01 3.42
N ALA A 88 -1.55 3.70 2.69
CA ALA A 88 -1.43 4.06 1.28
C ALA A 88 -2.48 3.33 0.41
N ILE A 89 -2.74 2.06 0.69
CA ILE A 89 -3.78 1.28 0.01
C ILE A 89 -5.17 1.87 0.27
N GLN A 90 -5.49 2.16 1.53
CA GLN A 90 -6.78 2.77 1.89
C GLN A 90 -6.97 4.11 1.17
N SER A 91 -5.95 4.98 1.17
CA SER A 91 -6.00 6.25 0.44
C SER A 91 -6.25 6.05 -1.06
N LYS A 92 -5.55 5.11 -1.70
CA LYS A 92 -5.76 4.78 -3.12
C LYS A 92 -7.16 4.24 -3.38
N GLN A 93 -7.71 3.40 -2.51
CA GLN A 93 -9.08 2.89 -2.63
C GLN A 93 -10.12 4.01 -2.56
N HIS A 94 -9.92 5.01 -1.69
CA HIS A 94 -10.78 6.19 -1.65
C HIS A 94 -10.71 6.99 -2.96
N THR A 95 -9.51 7.19 -3.50
CA THR A 95 -9.34 7.86 -4.80
C THR A 95 -10.00 7.08 -5.94
N ILE A 96 -9.87 5.76 -5.95
CA ILE A 96 -10.52 4.90 -6.97
C ILE A 96 -12.05 5.06 -6.90
N ARG A 97 -12.65 4.95 -5.70
CA ARG A 97 -14.11 5.13 -5.55
C ARG A 97 -14.57 6.51 -6.04
N TYR A 98 -13.83 7.57 -5.71
CA TYR A 98 -14.13 8.92 -6.20
C TYR A 98 -14.04 9.01 -7.73
N LEU A 99 -13.04 8.38 -8.35
CA LEU A 99 -12.91 8.35 -9.80
C LEU A 99 -14.03 7.54 -10.47
N ASP A 100 -14.43 6.40 -9.89
CA ASP A 100 -15.52 5.58 -10.39
C ASP A 100 -16.86 6.34 -10.38
N GLU A 101 -17.17 7.04 -9.28
CA GLU A 101 -18.35 7.90 -9.17
C GLU A 101 -18.34 9.02 -10.22
N LYS A 102 -17.16 9.61 -10.45
CA LYS A 102 -16.97 10.65 -11.45
C LYS A 102 -17.16 10.12 -12.86
N VAL A 103 -16.61 8.95 -13.17
CA VAL A 103 -16.82 8.28 -14.47
C VAL A 103 -18.29 7.98 -14.69
N LEU A 104 -18.98 7.43 -13.70
CA LEU A 104 -20.42 7.14 -13.79
C LEU A 104 -21.24 8.39 -14.12
N THR A 105 -20.96 9.49 -13.40
CA THR A 105 -21.64 10.77 -13.63
C THR A 105 -21.41 11.29 -15.05
N LEU A 106 -20.18 11.20 -15.54
CA LEU A 106 -19.81 11.69 -16.87
C LEU A 106 -20.41 10.82 -17.98
N THR A 107 -20.49 9.50 -17.78
CA THR A 107 -21.19 8.59 -18.69
C THR A 107 -22.68 8.95 -18.80
N GLN A 108 -23.36 9.19 -17.67
CA GLN A 108 -24.77 9.60 -17.67
C GLN A 108 -24.99 10.95 -18.39
N GLN A 109 -24.09 11.91 -18.18
CA GLN A 109 -24.14 13.20 -18.88
C GLN A 109 -23.95 13.03 -20.40
N LEU A 110 -23.03 12.17 -20.83
CA LEU A 110 -22.82 11.87 -22.25
C LEU A 110 -24.05 11.22 -22.90
N GLU A 111 -24.69 10.26 -22.21
CA GLU A 111 -25.92 9.63 -22.70
C GLU A 111 -27.06 10.65 -22.86
N ALA A 112 -27.22 11.56 -21.89
CA ALA A 112 -28.21 12.63 -21.96
C ALA A 112 -27.94 13.60 -23.13
N LEU A 113 -26.69 14.02 -23.32
CA LEU A 113 -26.30 14.88 -24.45
C LEU A 113 -26.53 14.21 -25.80
N LYS A 114 -26.27 12.90 -25.89
CA LYS A 114 -26.53 12.12 -27.11
C LYS A 114 -28.02 12.06 -27.42
N ALA A 115 -28.86 11.81 -26.42
CA ALA A 115 -30.31 11.82 -26.58
C ALA A 115 -30.83 13.19 -27.04
N GLU A 116 -30.36 14.29 -26.42
CA GLU A 116 -30.72 15.65 -26.81
C GLU A 116 -30.30 15.97 -28.27
N SER A 117 -29.12 15.52 -28.69
CA SER A 117 -28.64 15.70 -30.08
C SER A 117 -29.52 14.97 -31.09
N GLU A 118 -29.89 13.72 -30.82
CA GLU A 118 -30.78 12.93 -31.70
C GLU A 118 -32.18 13.54 -31.78
N GLU A 119 -32.72 14.04 -30.67
CA GLU A 119 -34.01 14.75 -30.65
C GLU A 119 -33.98 16.00 -31.54
N ARG A 120 -32.93 16.82 -31.42
CA ARG A 120 -32.74 18.01 -32.26
C ARG A 120 -32.58 17.66 -33.73
N LYS A 121 -31.84 16.60 -34.07
CA LYS A 121 -31.71 16.11 -35.45
C LYS A 121 -33.06 15.71 -36.03
N ALA A 122 -33.88 15.00 -35.26
CA ALA A 122 -35.23 14.64 -35.68
C ALA A 122 -36.12 15.88 -35.89
N HIS A 123 -36.04 16.88 -35.01
CA HIS A 123 -36.79 18.14 -35.16
C HIS A 123 -36.34 18.93 -36.40
N ILE A 124 -35.04 19.00 -36.68
CA ILE A 124 -34.51 19.60 -37.91
C ILE A 124 -35.10 18.93 -39.15
N GLU A 125 -35.16 17.60 -39.18
CA GLU A 125 -35.70 16.86 -40.32
C GLU A 125 -37.19 17.13 -40.53
N GLN A 126 -37.97 17.21 -39.45
CA GLN A 126 -39.37 17.60 -39.52
C GLN A 126 -39.54 19.03 -40.06
N LEU A 127 -38.74 19.99 -39.60
CA LEU A 127 -38.77 21.36 -40.10
C LEU A 127 -38.39 21.44 -41.58
N LYS A 128 -37.40 20.65 -42.04
CA LYS A 128 -37.01 20.58 -43.46
C LYS A 128 -38.19 20.13 -44.33
N VAL A 129 -38.91 19.08 -43.93
CA VAL A 129 -40.12 18.63 -44.63
C VAL A 129 -41.19 19.74 -44.67
N GLN A 130 -41.40 20.45 -43.56
CA GLN A 130 -42.37 21.56 -43.51
C GLN A 130 -41.95 22.76 -44.39
N ILE A 131 -40.65 23.06 -44.47
CA ILE A 131 -40.09 24.10 -45.34
C ILE A 131 -40.31 23.72 -46.82
N GLU A 132 -40.08 22.47 -47.20
CA GLU A 132 -40.32 22.00 -48.56
C GLU A 132 -41.81 22.07 -48.94
N ALA A 133 -42.70 21.67 -48.03
CA ALA A 133 -44.14 21.79 -48.22
C ALA A 133 -44.58 23.26 -48.39
N ALA A 134 -44.13 24.15 -47.51
CA ALA A 134 -44.44 25.59 -47.58
C ALA A 134 -43.89 26.23 -48.86
N ARG A 135 -42.68 25.86 -49.31
CA ARG A 135 -42.13 26.30 -50.61
C ARG A 135 -43.01 25.88 -51.78
N LYS A 136 -43.58 24.67 -51.72
CA LYS A 136 -44.48 24.17 -52.76
C LYS A 136 -45.80 24.95 -52.76
N GLU A 137 -46.38 25.20 -51.60
CA GLU A 137 -47.61 26.00 -51.45
C GLU A 137 -47.42 27.45 -51.96
N ILE A 138 -46.30 28.10 -51.62
CA ILE A 138 -45.94 29.43 -52.14
C ILE A 138 -45.87 29.42 -53.68
N ASN A 139 -45.20 28.42 -54.26
CA ASN A 139 -45.11 28.27 -55.72
C ASN A 139 -46.46 28.01 -56.39
N GLU A 140 -47.41 27.37 -55.69
CA GLU A 140 -48.76 27.09 -56.19
C GLU A 140 -49.72 28.29 -56.03
N ALA A 141 -49.51 29.16 -55.04
CA ALA A 141 -50.35 30.34 -54.78
C ALA A 141 -50.13 31.49 -55.80
N GLY A 142 -48.91 31.63 -56.33
CA GLY A 142 -48.54 32.68 -57.30
C GLY A 142 -48.33 34.08 -56.70
N ASP A 143 -47.69 34.96 -57.47
CA ASP A 143 -47.17 36.28 -57.03
C ASP A 143 -48.24 37.33 -56.63
N ASP A 144 -49.51 37.10 -56.90
CA ASP A 144 -50.57 38.13 -56.79
C ASP A 144 -51.41 38.05 -55.48
N ASP A 145 -51.13 37.12 -54.57
CA ASP A 145 -51.91 36.93 -53.35
C ASP A 145 -51.21 37.48 -52.09
N ILE A 146 -51.91 38.27 -51.28
CA ILE A 146 -51.38 38.83 -50.00
C ILE A 146 -51.03 37.71 -49.01
N GLY A 147 -51.58 36.50 -49.20
CA GLY A 147 -51.23 35.31 -48.44
C GLY A 147 -49.80 34.80 -48.71
N THR A 148 -49.22 35.12 -49.86
CA THR A 148 -47.89 34.64 -50.28
C THR A 148 -46.78 35.29 -49.43
N ASP A 149 -46.88 36.59 -49.13
CA ASP A 149 -45.95 37.33 -48.25
C ASP A 149 -45.89 36.76 -46.81
N GLU A 150 -47.03 36.34 -46.26
CA GLU A 150 -47.11 35.77 -44.91
C GLU A 150 -46.55 34.33 -44.87
N LEU A 151 -46.79 33.55 -45.92
CA LEU A 151 -46.17 32.23 -46.08
C LEU A 151 -44.66 32.33 -46.22
N GLU A 152 -44.15 33.32 -46.98
CA GLU A 152 -42.72 33.59 -47.11
C GLU A 152 -42.07 33.96 -45.77
N ARG A 153 -42.72 34.80 -44.94
CA ARG A 153 -42.23 35.10 -43.57
C ARG A 153 -42.17 33.85 -42.70
N GLN A 154 -43.21 33.01 -42.72
CA GLN A 154 -43.21 31.77 -41.94
C GLN A 154 -42.13 30.81 -42.41
N LEU A 155 -41.89 30.73 -43.71
CA LEU A 155 -40.81 29.95 -44.29
C LEU A 155 -39.43 30.44 -43.82
N GLU A 156 -39.22 31.76 -43.79
CA GLU A 156 -37.98 32.38 -43.35
C GLU A 156 -37.71 32.13 -41.86
N MET A 157 -38.74 32.22 -41.01
CA MET A 157 -38.64 31.87 -39.59
C MET A 157 -38.25 30.40 -39.39
N LYS A 158 -38.88 29.46 -40.10
CA LYS A 158 -38.54 28.03 -40.00
C LYS A 158 -37.12 27.74 -40.48
N GLN A 159 -36.65 28.44 -41.51
CA GLN A 159 -35.27 28.31 -41.98
C GLN A 159 -34.26 28.82 -40.95
N GLU A 160 -34.57 29.92 -40.27
CA GLU A 160 -33.73 30.44 -39.20
C GLU A 160 -33.74 29.49 -37.98
N GLU A 161 -34.89 28.89 -37.65
CA GLU A 161 -34.99 27.87 -36.61
C GLU A 161 -34.11 26.65 -36.93
N VAL A 162 -34.16 26.13 -38.16
CA VAL A 162 -33.28 25.04 -38.62
C VAL A 162 -31.81 25.43 -38.48
N ARG A 163 -31.42 26.63 -38.92
CA ARG A 163 -30.04 27.10 -38.85
C ARG A 163 -29.53 27.18 -37.41
N SER A 164 -30.34 27.70 -36.49
CA SER A 164 -30.07 27.74 -35.05
C SER A 164 -29.90 26.34 -34.45
N LEU A 165 -30.77 25.40 -34.82
CA LEU A 165 -30.69 24.03 -34.32
C LEU A 165 -29.46 23.30 -34.86
N GLU A 166 -29.13 23.46 -36.13
CA GLU A 166 -27.92 22.89 -36.74
C GLU A 166 -26.64 23.42 -36.08
N GLU A 167 -26.61 24.72 -35.74
CA GLU A 167 -25.52 25.33 -34.96
C GLU A 167 -25.38 24.69 -33.57
N GLN A 168 -26.51 24.48 -32.88
CA GLN A 168 -26.52 23.86 -31.55
C GLN A 168 -26.08 22.39 -31.60
N VAL A 169 -26.47 21.63 -32.62
CA VAL A 169 -26.01 20.25 -32.84
C VAL A 169 -24.50 20.23 -33.08
N ARG A 170 -23.97 21.09 -33.96
CA ARG A 170 -22.52 21.19 -34.22
C ARG A 170 -21.74 21.48 -32.95
N ASN A 171 -22.21 22.43 -32.12
CA ASN A 171 -21.54 22.76 -30.86
C ASN A 171 -21.53 21.58 -29.88
N LYS A 172 -22.62 20.80 -29.80
CA LYS A 172 -22.71 19.60 -28.95
C LYS A 172 -21.82 18.46 -29.47
N GLU A 173 -21.73 18.27 -30.78
CA GLU A 173 -20.83 17.30 -31.40
C GLU A 173 -19.36 17.66 -31.17
N ALA A 174 -18.99 18.94 -31.30
CA ALA A 174 -17.64 19.40 -30.98
C ALA A 174 -17.28 19.19 -29.49
N GLN A 175 -18.22 19.45 -28.58
CA GLN A 175 -18.04 19.15 -27.16
C GLN A 175 -17.83 17.65 -26.91
N TYR A 176 -18.54 16.78 -27.64
CA TYR A 176 -18.37 15.33 -27.54
C TYR A 176 -16.99 14.87 -28.00
N ASP A 177 -16.50 15.39 -29.13
CA ASP A 177 -15.18 15.04 -29.67
C ASP A 177 -14.04 15.50 -28.74
N GLU A 178 -14.12 16.71 -28.19
CA GLU A 178 -13.16 17.20 -27.19
C GLU A 178 -13.14 16.30 -25.93
N TRP A 179 -14.31 15.85 -25.51
CA TRP A 179 -14.44 14.94 -24.37
C TRP A 179 -13.81 13.58 -24.65
N ARG A 180 -14.06 13.03 -25.85
CA ARG A 180 -13.52 11.76 -26.31
C ARG A 180 -11.99 11.78 -26.39
N GLU A 181 -11.39 12.87 -26.89
CA GLU A 181 -9.94 13.04 -26.92
C GLU A 181 -9.33 13.08 -25.51
N LYS A 182 -9.96 13.83 -24.58
CA LYS A 182 -9.49 13.92 -23.19
C LYS A 182 -9.51 12.58 -22.45
N VAL A 183 -10.42 11.69 -22.80
CA VAL A 183 -10.48 10.32 -22.25
C VAL A 183 -9.41 9.44 -22.86
N ASN A 184 -9.20 9.49 -24.17
CA ASN A 184 -8.21 8.65 -24.87
C ASN A 184 -6.76 9.04 -24.58
N MET A 185 -6.45 10.31 -24.28
CA MET A 185 -5.08 10.74 -23.91
C MET A 185 -4.63 10.30 -22.50
N LYS A 186 -5.54 9.71 -21.69
CA LYS A 186 -5.25 9.31 -20.30
C LYS A 186 -5.14 7.79 -20.11
N GLN A 187 -5.28 6.99 -21.16
CA GLN A 187 -5.02 5.55 -21.18
C GLN A 187 -3.58 5.27 -21.65
#